data_AF-A0A5E5PTU7-F1
#
_entry.id   AF-A0A5E5PTU7-F1
#
_cell.length_a   1.000
_cell.length_b   1.000
_cell.length_c   1.000
_cell.angle_alpha   90.00
_cell.angle_beta   90.00
_cell.angle_gamma   90.00
#
_symmetry.space_group_name_H-M   'P 1'
#
loop_
_entity.id
_entity.type
_entity.pdbx_description
1 polymer ?
#
loop_
_entity_poly.entity_id
_entity_poly.type
_entity_poly.pdbx_seq_one_letter_code
_entity_poly.pdbx_strand_id
1 'polypeptide(L)'
;MEEKKFNNLCSHYKDTFGIHQATIKQRDTLFYRLLVILAVFISSTDMVSSIVSDYINKAISADFISTLLWLLLLGFTTRYYQVVLEIERQYRYLHTLEEKLNSYYPGTKVFTREGKSYLSKYSLFSYCVWLLYTVFFPVFIISFIIIKAKSEINGMKSIEINQIIDFSCCLIITINSILYIYYLHESSIQNIKNRCTGLITRWRS
;
A
#
# COMPACT_ATOMS: atom_id res chain seq x y z
N MET A 1 31.76 -22.09 -17.86
CA MET A 1 30.82 -20.98 -18.20
C MET A 1 29.50 -21.11 -17.44
N GLU A 2 28.96 -22.32 -17.30
CA GLU A 2 27.74 -22.58 -16.53
C GLU A 2 27.88 -22.29 -15.03
N GLU A 3 29.02 -22.64 -14.41
CA GLU A 3 29.27 -22.37 -12.98
C GLU A 3 29.24 -20.86 -12.65
N LYS A 4 29.89 -20.03 -13.48
CA LYS A 4 29.87 -18.57 -13.32
C LYS A 4 28.44 -18.01 -13.43
N LYS A 5 27.65 -18.51 -14.38
CA LYS A 5 26.25 -18.10 -14.57
C LYS A 5 25.40 -18.51 -13.36
N PHE A 6 25.60 -19.72 -12.85
CA PHE A 6 24.92 -20.22 -11.66
C PHE A 6 25.26 -19.38 -10.41
N ASN A 7 26.55 -19.15 -10.15
CA ASN A 7 27.01 -18.34 -9.02
C ASN A 7 26.47 -16.90 -9.09
N ASN A 8 26.45 -16.30 -10.28
CA ASN A 8 25.85 -14.97 -10.47
C ASN A 8 24.34 -14.97 -10.15
N LEU A 9 23.61 -16.02 -10.55
CA LEU A 9 22.18 -16.14 -10.26
C LEU A 9 21.92 -16.33 -8.76
N CYS A 10 22.74 -17.12 -8.07
CA CYS A 10 22.67 -17.28 -6.62
C CYS A 10 22.95 -15.96 -5.88
N SER A 11 23.95 -15.19 -6.31
CA SER A 11 24.24 -13.86 -5.75
C SER A 11 23.05 -12.93 -5.96
N HIS A 12 22.55 -12.85 -7.19
CA HIS A 12 21.41 -12.00 -7.54
C HIS A 12 20.15 -12.35 -6.75
N TYR A 13 19.87 -13.65 -6.53
CA TYR A 13 18.78 -14.11 -5.69
C TYR A 13 18.95 -13.68 -4.23
N LYS A 14 20.15 -13.83 -3.67
CA LYS A 14 20.46 -13.40 -2.30
C LYS A 14 20.23 -11.89 -2.13
N ASP A 15 20.70 -11.08 -3.07
CA ASP A 15 20.57 -9.63 -3.02
C ASP A 15 19.11 -9.20 -3.19
N THR A 16 18.40 -9.80 -4.14
CA THR A 16 16.96 -9.55 -4.37
C THR A 16 16.13 -9.90 -3.14
N PHE A 17 16.44 -11.01 -2.46
CA PHE A 17 15.76 -11.39 -1.21
C PHE A 17 16.03 -10.37 -0.09
N GLY A 18 17.25 -9.86 0.02
CA GLY A 18 17.59 -8.80 0.98
C GLY A 18 16.80 -7.52 0.74
N ILE A 19 16.69 -7.10 -0.53
CA ILE A 19 15.87 -5.95 -0.93
C ILE A 19 14.41 -6.19 -0.56
N HIS A 20 13.87 -7.38 -0.84
CA HIS A 20 12.49 -7.73 -0.54
C HIS A 20 12.16 -7.62 0.96
N GLN A 21 13.02 -8.17 1.81
CA GLN A 21 12.84 -8.08 3.26
C GLN A 21 12.90 -6.62 3.76
N ALA A 22 13.77 -5.79 3.17
CA ALA A 22 13.85 -4.37 3.49
C ALA A 22 12.57 -3.63 3.08
N THR A 23 12.02 -3.93 1.89
CA THR A 23 10.76 -3.34 1.42
C THR A 23 9.58 -3.74 2.31
N ILE A 24 9.52 -4.98 2.80
CA ILE A 24 8.51 -5.43 3.78
C ILE A 24 8.61 -4.60 5.07
N LYS A 25 9.81 -4.44 5.65
CA LYS A 25 10.01 -3.61 6.85
C LYS A 25 9.61 -2.15 6.63
N GLN A 26 9.86 -1.63 5.43
CA GLN A 26 9.45 -0.28 5.05
C GLN A 26 7.91 -0.13 5.04
N ARG A 27 7.18 -1.12 4.50
CA ARG A 27 5.71 -1.14 4.54
C ARG A 27 5.21 -1.10 5.98
N ASP A 28 5.74 -1.97 6.84
CA ASP A 28 5.30 -2.06 8.23
C ASP A 28 5.56 -0.74 8.98
N THR A 29 6.72 -0.12 8.74
CA THR A 29 7.03 1.21 9.29
C THR A 29 6.05 2.28 8.81
N LEU A 30 5.72 2.29 7.51
CA LEU A 30 4.75 3.24 6.95
C LEU A 30 3.34 3.01 7.49
N PHE A 31 2.94 1.75 7.68
CA PHE A 31 1.66 1.40 8.29
C PHE A 31 1.52 2.01 9.69
N TYR A 32 2.50 1.80 10.57
CA TYR A 32 2.45 2.38 11.92
C TYR A 32 2.49 3.92 11.91
N ARG A 33 3.29 4.53 11.03
CA ARG A 33 3.31 6.00 10.88
C ARG A 33 1.94 6.53 10.43
N LEU A 34 1.28 5.86 9.49
CA LEU A 34 -0.07 6.22 9.06
C LEU A 34 -1.08 6.06 10.19
N LEU A 35 -1.01 5.00 11.01
CA LEU A 35 -1.88 4.86 12.18
C LEU A 35 -1.73 6.03 13.16
N VAL A 36 -0.50 6.48 13.41
CA VAL A 36 -0.25 7.66 14.26
C VAL A 36 -0.84 8.92 13.63
N ILE A 37 -0.61 9.16 12.33
CA ILE A 37 -1.18 10.31 11.62
C ILE A 37 -2.71 10.29 11.71
N LEU A 38 -3.34 9.14 11.43
CA LEU A 38 -4.79 8.98 11.50
C LEU A 38 -5.32 9.21 12.92
N ALA A 39 -4.66 8.70 13.95
CA ALA A 39 -5.04 8.94 15.35
C ALA A 39 -4.98 10.42 15.73
N VAL A 40 -3.92 11.12 15.32
CA VAL A 40 -3.79 12.57 15.52
C VAL A 40 -4.87 13.32 14.74
N PHE A 41 -5.21 12.86 13.53
CA PHE A 41 -6.18 13.53 12.67
C PHE A 41 -7.64 13.36 13.12
N ILE A 42 -7.92 12.27 13.85
CA ILE A 42 -9.20 12.06 14.56
C ILE A 42 -9.29 12.97 15.80
N SER A 43 -8.15 13.28 16.42
CA SER A 43 -8.11 14.16 17.58
C SER A 43 -8.54 15.59 17.19
N SER A 44 -9.04 16.36 18.15
CA SER A 44 -9.43 17.76 17.90
C SER A 44 -8.23 18.55 17.37
N THR A 45 -8.36 19.11 16.16
CA THR A 45 -7.34 19.98 15.56
C THR A 45 -7.09 21.20 16.42
N ASP A 46 -8.09 21.69 17.15
CA ASP A 46 -7.95 22.77 18.14
C ASP A 46 -7.06 22.36 19.31
N MET A 47 -7.23 21.15 19.84
CA MET A 47 -6.39 20.60 20.90
C MET A 47 -4.94 20.41 20.45
N VAL A 48 -4.73 19.93 19.22
CA VAL A 48 -3.37 19.81 18.66
C VAL A 48 -2.77 21.19 18.45
N SER A 49 -3.56 22.13 17.92
CA SER A 49 -3.11 23.50 17.67
C SER A 49 -2.70 24.23 18.95
N SER A 50 -3.44 24.07 20.04
CA SER A 50 -3.09 24.67 21.33
C SER A 50 -1.78 24.12 21.88
N ILE A 51 -1.60 22.78 21.89
CA ILE A 51 -0.37 22.13 22.36
C ILE A 51 0.85 22.60 21.56
N VAL A 52 0.73 22.65 20.23
CA VAL A 52 1.84 23.09 19.39
C VAL A 52 2.12 24.57 19.61
N SER A 53 1.07 25.40 19.70
CA SER A 53 1.22 26.85 19.93
C SER A 53 1.96 27.16 21.24
N ASP A 54 1.65 26.42 22.30
CA ASP A 54 2.32 26.51 23.60
C ASP A 54 3.78 26.07 23.50
N TYR A 55 4.07 25.01 22.75
CA TYR A 55 5.44 24.49 22.59
C TYR A 55 6.35 25.46 21.82
N ILE A 56 5.83 26.13 20.78
CA ILE A 56 6.62 27.04 19.93
C ILE A 56 6.49 28.52 20.31
N ASN A 57 5.73 28.85 21.36
CA ASN A 57 5.40 30.22 21.77
C ASN A 57 4.83 31.10 20.63
N LYS A 58 4.00 30.51 19.77
CA LYS A 58 3.37 31.20 18.63
C LYS A 58 2.02 30.58 18.30
N ALA A 59 1.00 31.41 18.16
CA ALA A 59 -0.33 30.95 17.76
C ALA A 59 -0.31 30.30 16.37
N ILE A 60 -0.72 29.04 16.32
CA ILE A 60 -1.01 28.30 15.09
C ILE A 60 -2.53 28.16 14.99
N SER A 61 -3.08 28.28 13.77
CA SER A 61 -4.49 28.02 13.53
C SER A 61 -4.77 26.52 13.39
N ALA A 62 -5.92 26.08 13.90
CA ALA A 62 -6.36 24.69 13.75
C ALA A 62 -6.53 24.29 12.28
N ASP A 63 -6.94 25.23 11.42
CA ASP A 63 -7.04 25.01 9.98
C ASP A 63 -5.67 24.71 9.35
N PHE A 64 -4.62 25.41 9.77
CA PHE A 64 -3.26 25.11 9.29
C PHE A 64 -2.80 23.71 9.70
N ILE A 65 -3.09 23.31 10.95
CA ILE A 65 -2.81 21.95 11.43
C ILE A 65 -3.60 20.91 10.62
N SER A 66 -4.88 21.18 10.33
CA SER A 66 -5.71 20.29 9.51
C SER A 66 -5.11 20.09 8.12
N THR A 67 -4.74 21.18 7.44
CA THR A 67 -4.10 21.11 6.11
C THR A 67 -2.76 20.40 6.13
N LEU A 68 -1.96 20.61 7.17
CA LEU A 68 -0.70 19.86 7.34
C LEU A 68 -0.96 18.36 7.49
N LEU A 69 -1.98 17.96 8.24
CA LEU A 69 -2.36 16.55 8.40
C LEU A 69 -2.89 15.94 7.10
N TRP A 70 -3.65 16.68 6.29
CA TRP A 70 -4.06 16.26 4.95
C TRP A 70 -2.85 16.01 4.03
N LEU A 71 -1.87 16.91 4.03
CA LEU A 71 -0.65 16.76 3.24
C LEU A 71 0.21 15.58 3.70
N LEU A 72 0.36 15.39 5.02
CA LEU A 72 1.05 14.22 5.57
C LEU A 72 0.33 12.93 5.20
N LEU A 73 -1.00 12.89 5.34
CA LEU A 73 -1.80 11.73 4.97
C LEU A 73 -1.63 11.39 3.48
N LEU A 74 -1.67 12.38 2.59
CA LEU A 74 -1.43 12.21 1.17
C LEU A 74 -0.06 11.59 0.88
N GLY A 75 1.01 12.18 1.41
CA GLY A 75 2.39 11.74 1.16
C GLY A 75 2.63 10.31 1.67
N PHE A 76 2.23 10.04 2.91
CA PHE A 76 2.43 8.72 3.53
C PHE A 76 1.56 7.63 2.89
N THR A 77 0.30 7.93 2.55
CA THR A 77 -0.59 6.97 1.89
C THR A 77 -0.08 6.60 0.51
N THR A 78 0.33 7.60 -0.28
CA THR A 78 0.90 7.37 -1.61
C THR A 78 2.15 6.50 -1.53
N ARG A 79 3.06 6.80 -0.58
CA ARG A 79 4.27 6.01 -0.38
C ARG A 79 3.96 4.59 0.08
N TYR A 80 2.98 4.42 0.96
CA TYR A 80 2.54 3.12 1.44
C TYR A 80 2.03 2.25 0.27
N TYR A 81 1.15 2.78 -0.59
CA TYR A 81 0.65 2.06 -1.77
C TYR A 81 1.78 1.65 -2.73
N GLN A 82 2.73 2.55 -3.01
CA GLN A 82 3.89 2.22 -3.85
C GLN A 82 4.68 1.04 -3.30
N VAL A 83 4.96 1.04 -1.99
CA VAL A 83 5.73 -0.03 -1.34
C VAL A 83 4.96 -1.36 -1.38
N VAL A 84 3.65 -1.35 -1.12
CA VAL A 84 2.85 -2.59 -1.18
C VAL A 84 2.84 -3.18 -2.60
N LEU A 85 2.65 -2.35 -3.64
CA LEU A 85 2.72 -2.83 -5.02
C LEU A 85 4.11 -3.36 -5.40
N GLU A 86 5.16 -2.72 -4.87
CA GLU A 86 6.54 -3.18 -5.08
C GLU A 86 6.80 -4.55 -4.46
N ILE A 87 6.29 -4.81 -3.24
CA ILE A 87 6.37 -6.12 -2.57
C ILE A 87 5.74 -7.20 -3.45
N GLU A 88 4.54 -6.97 -3.98
CA GLU A 88 3.83 -7.92 -4.85
C GLU A 88 4.56 -8.19 -6.17
N ARG A 89 5.22 -7.16 -6.73
CA ARG A 89 6.08 -7.33 -7.92
C ARG A 89 7.33 -8.15 -7.59
N GLN A 90 7.96 -7.90 -6.45
CA GLN A 90 9.16 -8.62 -6.02
C GLN A 90 8.87 -10.08 -5.70
N TYR A 91 7.72 -10.42 -5.10
CA TYR A 91 7.31 -11.81 -4.90
C TYR A 91 7.26 -12.59 -6.22
N ARG A 92 6.61 -12.03 -7.25
CA ARG A 92 6.55 -12.63 -8.59
C ARG A 92 7.94 -12.84 -9.17
N TYR A 93 8.81 -11.84 -9.04
CA TYR A 93 10.17 -11.92 -9.53
C TYR A 93 11.02 -12.97 -8.80
N LEU A 94 10.92 -13.05 -7.46
CA LEU A 94 11.58 -14.07 -6.66
C LEU A 94 11.13 -15.48 -7.06
N HIS A 95 9.84 -15.67 -7.36
CA HIS A 95 9.33 -16.94 -7.85
C HIS A 95 10.00 -17.36 -9.17
N THR A 96 10.12 -16.44 -10.13
CA THR A 96 10.82 -16.70 -11.39
C THR A 96 12.31 -17.01 -11.19
N LEU A 97 12.97 -16.37 -10.22
CA LEU A 97 14.37 -16.69 -9.88
C LEU A 97 14.48 -18.08 -9.26
N GLU A 98 13.59 -18.44 -8.34
CA GLU A 98 13.57 -19.76 -7.71
C GLU A 98 13.33 -20.88 -8.74
N GLU A 99 12.43 -20.67 -9.71
CA GLU A 99 12.20 -21.62 -10.81
C GLU A 99 13.47 -21.83 -11.65
N LYS A 100 14.14 -20.73 -12.04
CA LYS A 100 15.41 -20.78 -12.79
C LYS A 100 16.55 -21.41 -12.00
N LEU A 101 16.59 -21.23 -10.68
CA LEU A 101 17.62 -21.82 -9.83
C LEU A 101 17.39 -23.32 -9.63
N ASN A 102 16.13 -23.73 -9.39
CA ASN A 102 15.80 -25.14 -9.21
C ASN A 102 15.93 -25.96 -10.51
N SER A 103 15.92 -25.34 -11.70
CA SER A 103 16.20 -26.08 -12.95
C SER A 103 17.62 -26.66 -13.01
N TYR A 104 18.56 -26.13 -12.20
CA TYR A 104 19.91 -26.68 -12.05
C TYR A 104 19.97 -27.90 -11.13
N TYR A 105 18.93 -28.16 -10.33
CA TYR A 105 18.84 -29.28 -9.40
C TYR A 105 17.53 -30.07 -9.59
N PRO A 106 17.35 -30.74 -10.74
CA PRO A 106 16.13 -31.48 -11.03
C PRO A 106 15.83 -32.52 -9.95
N GLY A 107 14.55 -32.63 -9.57
CA GLY A 107 14.10 -33.55 -8.52
C GLY A 107 14.25 -33.03 -7.09
N THR A 108 14.83 -31.84 -6.89
CA THR A 108 14.97 -31.22 -5.57
C THR A 108 14.23 -29.87 -5.48
N LYS A 109 13.99 -29.39 -4.25
CA LYS A 109 13.39 -28.08 -3.96
C LYS A 109 14.30 -27.27 -3.03
N VAL A 110 15.53 -27.03 -3.47
CA VAL A 110 16.56 -26.38 -2.64
C VAL A 110 16.28 -24.87 -2.47
N PHE A 111 15.85 -24.20 -3.53
CA PHE A 111 15.57 -22.76 -3.51
C PHE A 111 14.07 -22.52 -3.34
N THR A 112 13.59 -22.44 -2.10
CA THR A 112 12.16 -22.27 -1.79
C THR A 112 11.89 -21.32 -0.62
N ARG A 113 12.75 -20.32 -0.37
CA ARG A 113 12.61 -19.42 0.78
C ARG A 113 11.27 -18.67 0.80
N GLU A 114 10.81 -18.16 -0.35
CA GLU A 114 9.57 -17.38 -0.46
C GLU A 114 8.54 -18.02 -1.40
N GLY A 115 8.94 -18.94 -2.30
CA GLY A 115 8.02 -19.59 -3.22
C GLY A 115 7.30 -20.81 -2.63
N LYS A 116 7.58 -22.00 -3.18
CA LYS A 116 6.75 -23.19 -2.92
C LYS A 116 6.67 -23.63 -1.45
N SER A 117 7.69 -23.36 -0.61
CA SER A 117 7.63 -23.69 0.82
C SER A 117 6.64 -22.79 1.56
N TYR A 118 6.75 -21.47 1.33
CA TYR A 118 5.84 -20.46 1.89
C TYR A 118 4.39 -20.65 1.40
N LEU A 119 4.18 -20.94 0.10
CA LEU A 119 2.86 -21.22 -0.49
C LEU A 119 2.26 -22.57 -0.07
N SER A 120 3.08 -23.62 0.13
CA SER A 120 2.57 -24.96 0.50
C SER A 120 2.08 -25.06 1.94
N LYS A 121 2.54 -24.15 2.82
CA LYS A 121 2.09 -23.99 4.21
C LYS A 121 1.68 -22.55 4.47
N TYR A 122 1.00 -21.92 3.51
CA TYR A 122 0.53 -20.55 3.68
C TYR A 122 -0.44 -20.53 4.85
N SER A 123 0.06 -20.14 6.01
CA SER A 123 -0.72 -20.16 7.24
C SER A 123 -1.89 -19.20 7.07
N LEU A 124 -3.06 -19.54 7.65
CA LEU A 124 -4.22 -18.64 7.66
C LEU A 124 -3.84 -17.23 8.15
N PHE A 125 -2.84 -17.16 9.03
CA PHE A 125 -2.26 -15.91 9.52
C PHE A 125 -1.60 -15.08 8.42
N SER A 126 -0.71 -15.67 7.59
CA SER A 126 -0.07 -14.96 6.47
C SER A 126 -1.11 -14.37 5.50
N TYR A 127 -2.20 -15.11 5.24
CA TYR A 127 -3.30 -14.62 4.40
C TYR A 127 -4.07 -13.48 5.04
N CYS A 128 -4.34 -13.56 6.34
CA CYS A 128 -4.96 -12.48 7.10
C CYS A 128 -4.08 -11.22 7.07
N VAL A 129 -2.76 -11.35 7.26
CA VAL A 129 -1.81 -10.23 7.19
C VAL A 129 -1.74 -9.64 5.79
N TRP A 130 -1.74 -10.48 4.74
CA TRP A 130 -1.82 -10.01 3.36
C TRP A 130 -3.09 -9.19 3.13
N LEU A 131 -4.27 -9.73 3.46
CA LEU A 131 -5.56 -9.04 3.35
C LEU A 131 -5.60 -7.72 4.13
N LEU A 132 -5.01 -7.70 5.33
CA LEU A 132 -4.94 -6.51 6.18
C LEU A 132 -4.28 -5.35 5.41
N TYR A 133 -3.11 -5.61 4.83
CA TYR A 133 -2.32 -4.57 4.17
C TYR A 133 -2.82 -4.21 2.77
N THR A 134 -3.44 -5.16 2.07
CA THR A 134 -3.80 -5.00 0.66
C THR A 134 -5.24 -4.59 0.40
N VAL A 135 -6.16 -4.93 1.31
CA VAL A 135 -7.59 -4.64 1.14
C VAL A 135 -8.12 -3.82 2.30
N PHE A 136 -7.96 -4.31 3.54
CA PHE A 136 -8.58 -3.67 4.71
C PHE A 136 -8.05 -2.25 4.92
N PHE A 137 -6.73 -2.06 4.91
CA PHE A 137 -6.14 -0.78 5.22
C PHE A 137 -6.43 0.32 4.16
N PRO A 138 -6.35 0.05 2.85
CA PRO A 138 -6.82 1.00 1.83
C PRO A 138 -8.30 1.36 1.97
N VAL A 139 -9.18 0.40 2.23
CA VAL A 139 -10.62 0.65 2.45
C VAL A 139 -10.85 1.49 3.70
N PHE A 140 -10.07 1.23 4.75
CA PHE A 140 -10.09 2.02 5.98
C PHE A 140 -9.68 3.48 5.71
N ILE A 141 -8.61 3.72 4.94
CA ILE A 141 -8.19 5.08 4.55
C ILE A 141 -9.29 5.78 3.73
N ILE A 142 -9.89 5.13 2.74
CA ILE A 142 -10.99 5.71 1.94
C ILE A 142 -12.17 6.09 2.85
N SER A 143 -12.54 5.20 3.75
CA SER A 143 -13.65 5.43 4.68
C SER A 143 -13.34 6.62 5.60
N PHE A 144 -12.09 6.68 6.10
CA PHE A 144 -11.60 7.78 6.94
C PHE A 144 -11.69 9.14 6.22
N ILE A 145 -11.15 9.25 5.00
CA ILE A 145 -11.15 10.54 4.27
C ILE A 145 -12.57 11.00 3.93
N ILE A 146 -13.50 10.08 3.63
CA ILE A 146 -14.90 10.43 3.35
C ILE A 146 -15.58 11.00 4.61
N ILE A 147 -15.37 10.35 5.76
CA ILE A 147 -15.93 10.83 7.03
C ILE A 147 -15.33 12.20 7.38
N LYS A 148 -14.01 12.36 7.25
CA LYS A 148 -13.33 13.60 7.59
C LYS A 148 -13.75 14.75 6.67
N ALA A 149 -13.80 14.53 5.36
CA ALA A 149 -14.25 15.53 4.39
C ALA A 149 -15.70 15.98 4.67
N LYS A 150 -16.61 15.05 4.99
CA LYS A 150 -17.99 15.40 5.39
C LYS A 150 -18.02 16.25 6.66
N SER A 151 -17.21 15.90 7.64
CA SER A 151 -17.12 16.66 8.90
C SER A 151 -16.63 18.09 8.65
N GLU A 152 -15.62 18.26 7.80
CA GLU A 152 -15.09 19.58 7.46
C GLU A 152 -16.13 20.40 6.69
N ILE A 153 -16.77 19.83 5.66
CA ILE A 153 -17.81 20.51 4.87
C ILE A 153 -18.97 20.99 5.75
N ASN A 154 -19.42 20.17 6.71
CA ASN A 154 -20.50 20.55 7.61
C ASN A 154 -20.12 21.69 8.58
N GLY A 155 -18.83 21.85 8.87
CA GLY A 155 -18.31 22.91 9.74
C GLY A 155 -17.95 24.20 9.00
N MET A 156 -17.97 24.20 7.66
CA MET A 156 -17.55 25.36 6.85
C MET A 156 -18.55 26.51 6.93
N LYS A 157 -18.03 27.71 7.24
CA LYS A 157 -18.76 28.99 7.12
C LYS A 157 -18.42 29.73 5.84
N SER A 158 -17.19 29.58 5.36
CA SER A 158 -16.63 30.19 4.16
C SER A 158 -15.57 29.27 3.55
N ILE A 159 -15.27 29.48 2.26
CA ILE A 159 -14.21 28.76 1.55
C ILE A 159 -12.93 29.60 1.65
N GLU A 160 -11.91 29.07 2.30
CA GLU A 160 -10.57 29.65 2.35
C GLU A 160 -9.56 28.75 1.62
N ILE A 161 -8.30 29.18 1.56
CA ILE A 161 -7.24 28.49 0.81
C ILE A 161 -6.99 27.09 1.37
N ASN A 162 -7.06 26.93 2.69
CA ASN A 162 -6.82 25.67 3.38
C ASN A 162 -7.81 24.59 2.92
N GLN A 163 -9.10 24.93 2.82
CA GLN A 163 -10.13 24.00 2.38
C GLN A 163 -9.94 23.56 0.91
N ILE A 164 -9.41 24.44 0.05
CA ILE A 164 -9.08 24.08 -1.35
C ILE A 164 -7.93 23.06 -1.38
N ILE A 165 -6.91 23.23 -0.55
CA ILE A 165 -5.78 22.30 -0.44
C ILE A 165 -6.26 20.96 0.13
N ASP A 166 -7.07 20.98 1.17
CA ASP A 166 -7.61 19.80 1.85
C ASP A 166 -8.47 18.96 0.89
N PHE A 167 -9.37 19.63 0.15
CA PHE A 167 -10.18 18.99 -0.88
C PHE A 167 -9.32 18.37 -2.00
N SER A 168 -8.28 19.08 -2.43
CA SER A 168 -7.33 18.57 -3.44
C SER A 168 -6.59 17.32 -2.93
N CYS A 169 -6.15 17.33 -1.67
CA CYS A 169 -5.55 16.16 -1.03
C CYS A 169 -6.53 14.97 -0.99
N CYS A 170 -7.77 15.21 -0.57
CA CYS A 170 -8.82 14.19 -0.54
C CYS A 170 -9.06 13.55 -1.92
N LEU A 171 -9.14 14.37 -2.98
CA LEU A 171 -9.29 13.87 -4.35
C LEU A 171 -8.09 13.02 -4.79
N ILE A 172 -6.86 13.50 -4.58
CA ILE A 172 -5.65 12.78 -4.98
C ILE A 172 -5.52 11.45 -4.22
N ILE A 173 -5.79 11.45 -2.91
CA ILE A 173 -5.79 10.21 -2.10
C ILE A 173 -6.81 9.23 -2.68
N THR A 174 -8.03 9.69 -2.96
CA THR A 174 -9.09 8.84 -3.52
C THR A 174 -8.67 8.21 -4.85
N ILE A 175 -8.13 9.01 -5.78
CA ILE A 175 -7.63 8.54 -7.07
C ILE A 175 -6.52 7.50 -6.86
N ASN A 176 -5.55 7.79 -6.00
CA ASN A 176 -4.45 6.88 -5.70
C ASN A 176 -4.93 5.56 -5.11
N SER A 177 -5.92 5.59 -4.21
CA SER A 177 -6.51 4.37 -3.63
C SER A 177 -7.23 3.53 -4.68
N ILE A 178 -7.98 4.15 -5.60
CA ILE A 178 -8.66 3.44 -6.70
C ILE A 178 -7.63 2.80 -7.65
N LEU A 179 -6.61 3.55 -8.06
CA LEU A 179 -5.54 3.06 -8.93
C LEU A 179 -4.76 1.92 -8.26
N TYR A 180 -4.49 2.05 -6.96
CA TYR A 180 -3.83 1.02 -6.16
C TYR A 180 -4.62 -0.29 -6.16
N ILE A 181 -5.93 -0.24 -5.86
CA ILE A 181 -6.80 -1.43 -5.83
C ILE A 181 -6.86 -2.07 -7.23
N TYR A 182 -7.01 -1.26 -8.28
CA TYR A 182 -7.05 -1.73 -9.66
C TYR A 182 -5.77 -2.49 -10.04
N TYR A 183 -4.60 -1.90 -9.79
CA TYR A 183 -3.32 -2.49 -10.18
C TYR A 183 -2.99 -3.75 -9.39
N LEU A 184 -3.32 -3.77 -8.09
CA LEU A 184 -3.12 -4.93 -7.24
C LEU A 184 -3.95 -6.13 -7.71
N HIS A 185 -5.21 -5.90 -8.09
CA HIS A 185 -6.15 -6.95 -8.47
C HIS A 185 -6.32 -7.10 -9.99
N GLU A 186 -5.42 -6.52 -10.80
CA GLU A 186 -5.52 -6.50 -12.26
C GLU A 186 -5.70 -7.92 -12.84
N SER A 187 -4.95 -8.91 -12.35
CA SER A 187 -5.06 -10.30 -12.82
C SER A 187 -6.41 -10.94 -12.51
N SER A 188 -6.98 -10.64 -11.34
CA SER A 188 -8.32 -11.10 -10.95
C SER A 188 -9.42 -10.38 -11.75
N ILE A 189 -9.29 -9.07 -11.94
CA ILE A 189 -10.23 -8.25 -12.71
C ILE A 189 -10.23 -8.68 -14.19
N GLN A 190 -9.06 -8.92 -14.77
CA GLN A 190 -8.93 -9.38 -16.15
C GLN A 190 -9.55 -10.77 -16.35
N ASN A 191 -9.39 -11.67 -15.39
CA ASN A 191 -10.05 -12.98 -15.43
C ASN A 191 -11.59 -12.88 -15.34
N ILE A 192 -12.13 -11.97 -14.53
CA ILE A 192 -13.57 -11.71 -14.46
C ILE A 192 -14.06 -11.10 -15.79
N LYS A 193 -13.36 -10.10 -16.31
CA LYS A 193 -13.67 -9.46 -17.60
C LYS A 193 -13.70 -10.47 -18.74
N ASN A 194 -12.70 -11.35 -18.81
CA ASN A 194 -12.61 -12.42 -19.81
C ASN A 194 -13.73 -13.47 -19.67
N ARG A 195 -14.16 -13.77 -18.44
CA ARG A 195 -15.35 -14.64 -18.21
C ARG A 195 -16.63 -13.96 -18.67
N CYS A 196 -16.82 -12.68 -18.37
CA CYS A 196 -18.00 -11.93 -18.81
C CYS A 196 -18.07 -11.77 -20.34
N THR A 197 -16.95 -11.46 -21.00
CA THR A 197 -16.90 -11.38 -22.47
C THR A 197 -17.11 -12.75 -23.12
N GLY A 198 -16.55 -13.82 -22.55
CA GLY A 198 -16.77 -15.20 -23.00
C GLY A 198 -18.23 -15.65 -22.88
N LEU A 199 -18.95 -15.20 -21.85
CA LEU A 199 -20.39 -15.44 -21.71
C LEU A 199 -21.20 -14.68 -22.78
N ILE A 200 -20.86 -13.43 -23.07
CA ILE A 200 -21.55 -12.62 -24.08
C ILE A 200 -21.32 -13.17 -25.50
N THR A 201 -20.13 -13.67 -25.82
CA THR A 201 -19.86 -14.30 -27.13
C THR A 201 -20.60 -15.62 -27.30
N ARG A 202 -20.80 -16.38 -26.21
CA ARG A 202 -21.50 -17.67 -26.21
C ARG A 202 -23.03 -17.53 -26.29
N TRP A 203 -23.57 -16.36 -25.94
CA TRP A 203 -24.98 -16.00 -26.13
C TRP A 203 -25.30 -15.47 -27.54
N ARG A 204 -24.27 -15.14 -28.33
CA ARG A 204 -24.39 -14.62 -29.71
C ARG A 204 -24.11 -15.66 -30.80
N SER A 205 -23.69 -16.87 -30.42
CA SER A 205 -23.54 -18.06 -31.30
C SER A 205 -24.74 -18.98 -31.15
#